data_AF-A0A839E4F5-F1
#
_entry.id   AF-A0A839E4F5-F1
#
_cell.length_a   1.000
_cell.length_b   1.000
_cell.length_c   1.000
_cell.angle_alpha   90.00
_cell.angle_beta   90.00
_cell.angle_gamma   90.00
#
_symmetry.space_group_name_H-M   'P 1'
#
loop_
_entity.id
_entity.type
_entity.pdbx_description
1 polymer ?
#
loop_
_entity_poly.entity_id
_entity_poly.type
_entity_poly.pdbx_seq_one_letter_code
_entity_poly.pdbx_strand_id
1 'polypeptide(L)' 'MSMTTGTQTWVAAGPAGTVGSIHRDGEGFLVRVRVQSEARGPYPTLEAAKRALHAALGPGAERPDFREH' A
#
# COMPACT_ATOMS: atom_id res chain seq x y z
N MET A 1 1.15 -14.32 -25.10
CA MET A 1 0.37 -13.14 -24.68
C MET A 1 1.04 -12.61 -23.41
N SER A 2 1.95 -11.64 -23.53
CA SER A 2 2.56 -11.02 -22.35
C SER A 2 1.52 -10.09 -21.74
N MET A 3 0.77 -10.58 -20.75
CA MET A 3 -0.08 -9.72 -19.92
C MET A 3 0.87 -8.82 -19.16
N THR A 4 1.12 -7.62 -19.67
CA THR A 4 1.74 -6.55 -18.91
C THR A 4 0.72 -6.12 -17.87
N THR A 5 0.56 -6.92 -16.81
CA THR A 5 -0.23 -6.53 -15.65
C THR A 5 0.54 -5.38 -15.03
N GLY A 6 0.16 -4.15 -15.38
CA GLY A 6 0.90 -2.94 -15.05
C GLY A 6 1.26 -2.92 -13.57
N THR A 7 2.55 -2.77 -13.27
CA THR A 7 3.07 -2.60 -11.92
C THR A 7 2.67 -1.23 -11.41
N GLN A 8 1.39 -1.07 -11.05
CA GLN A 8 0.84 0.16 -10.51
C GLN A 8 1.21 0.26 -9.03
N THR A 9 1.74 1.40 -8.62
CA THR A 9 2.16 1.62 -7.23
C THR A 9 1.45 2.83 -6.66
N TRP A 10 1.00 2.73 -5.40
CA TRP A 10 0.45 3.85 -4.65
C TRP A 10 1.36 4.13 -3.47
N VAL A 11 1.84 5.36 -3.36
CA VAL A 11 2.65 5.84 -2.25
C VAL A 11 1.73 6.39 -1.18
N ALA A 12 1.88 5.93 0.06
CA ALA A 12 1.19 6.46 1.22
C ALA A 12 2.05 7.55 1.87
N ALA A 13 1.62 8.80 1.76
CA ALA A 13 2.24 9.97 2.37
C ALA A 13 1.49 10.36 3.64
N GLY A 14 2.19 10.41 4.77
CA GLY A 14 1.70 10.99 6.02
C GLY A 14 2.29 12.39 6.26
N PRO A 15 1.96 13.02 7.40
CA PRO A 15 2.39 14.39 7.72
C PRO A 15 3.91 14.58 7.73
N ALA A 16 4.65 13.53 8.11
CA ALA A 16 6.12 13.52 8.18
C ALA A 16 6.79 12.95 6.91
N GLY A 17 6.02 12.65 5.85
CA GLY A 17 6.50 12.07 4.60
C GLY A 17 6.01 10.64 4.35
N THR A 18 6.69 9.91 3.48
CA THR A 18 6.25 8.57 3.05
C THR A 18 6.28 7.56 4.20
N VAL A 19 5.11 7.01 4.50
CA VAL A 19 4.89 6.01 5.56
C VAL A 19 4.77 4.58 5.00
N GLY A 20 4.52 4.43 3.71
CA GLY A 20 4.50 3.12 3.04
C GLY A 20 4.14 3.20 1.56
N SER A 21 3.99 2.04 0.93
CA SER A 21 3.58 1.89 -0.46
C SER A 21 2.66 0.68 -0.62
N ILE A 22 1.84 0.71 -1.68
CA ILE A 22 1.01 -0.40 -2.12
C ILE A 22 1.43 -0.72 -3.54
N HIS A 23 1.72 -1.98 -3.83
CA HIS A 23 2.09 -2.45 -5.16
C HIS A 23 0.99 -3.36 -5.69
N ARG A 24 0.59 -3.17 -6.95
CA ARG A 24 -0.25 -4.13 -7.65
C ARG A 24 0.58 -5.35 -7.99
N ASP A 25 0.09 -6.53 -7.59
CA ASP A 25 0.70 -7.81 -7.88
C ASP A 25 -0.34 -8.74 -8.49
N GLY A 26 -0.31 -8.88 -9.81
CA GLY A 26 -1.32 -9.62 -10.56
C GLY A 26 -2.74 -9.04 -10.38
N GLU A 27 -3.62 -9.86 -9.80
CA GLU A 27 -5.01 -9.49 -9.46
C GLU A 27 -5.15 -8.87 -8.06
N GLY A 28 -4.06 -8.85 -7.28
CA GLY A 28 -4.06 -8.39 -5.90
C GLY A 28 -3.17 -7.17 -5.64
N PHE A 29 -3.05 -6.85 -4.35
CA PHE A 29 -2.30 -5.69 -3.86
C PHE A 29 -1.42 -6.08 -2.68
N LEU A 30 -0.13 -5.75 -2.73
CA LEU A 30 0.83 -5.93 -1.65
C LEU A 30 1.11 -4.61 -0.96
N VAL A 31 1.01 -4.58 0.36
CA VAL A 31 1.25 -3.42 1.20
C VAL A 31 2.64 -3.52 1.80
N ARG A 32 3.48 -2.50 1.63
CA ARG A 32 4.76 -2.38 2.32
C ARG A 32 4.75 -1.14 3.19
N VAL A 33 4.92 -1.32 4.50
CA VAL A 33 4.95 -0.22 5.46
C VAL A 33 6.39 0.06 5.82
N ARG A 34 6.80 1.33 5.87
CA ARG A 34 8.22 1.66 6.11
C ARG A 34 8.75 1.15 7.46
N VAL A 35 7.87 1.10 8.46
CA VAL A 35 8.21 0.62 9.81
C VAL A 35 8.22 -0.91 9.94
N GLN A 36 7.82 -1.65 8.89
CA GLN A 36 7.79 -3.11 8.87
C GLN A 36 8.58 -3.64 7.68
N SER A 37 9.51 -4.57 7.93
CA SER A 37 10.33 -5.14 6.87
C SER A 37 9.55 -6.05 5.92
N GLU A 38 8.45 -6.66 6.39
CA GLU A 38 7.61 -7.56 5.60
C GLU A 38 6.48 -6.82 4.85
N ALA A 39 6.25 -7.26 3.62
CA ALA A 39 5.07 -6.87 2.85
C ALA A 39 3.86 -7.69 3.33
N ARG A 40 2.70 -7.03 3.47
CA ARG A 40 1.42 -7.65 3.84
C ARG A 40 0.56 -7.84 2.60
N GLY A 41 -0.15 -8.96 2.51
CA GLY A 41 -1.06 -9.28 1.39
C GLY A 41 -0.84 -10.69 0.85
N PRO A 42 -1.33 -10.99 -0.38
CA PRO A 42 -2.03 -10.08 -1.28
C PRO A 42 -3.47 -9.76 -0.82
N TYR A 43 -3.84 -8.49 -0.92
CA TYR A 43 -5.21 -8.03 -0.71
C TYR A 43 -5.99 -8.08 -2.02
N PRO A 44 -7.29 -8.44 -2.00
CA PRO A 44 -8.09 -8.55 -3.21
C PRO A 44 -8.48 -7.20 -3.81
N THR A 45 -8.41 -6.11 -3.03
CA THR A 45 -8.78 -4.76 -3.49
C THR A 45 -7.83 -3.70 -2.95
N LEU A 46 -7.69 -2.61 -3.70
CA LEU A 46 -6.89 -1.46 -3.30
C LEU A 46 -7.38 -0.86 -1.97
N GLU A 47 -8.70 -0.79 -1.76
CA GLU A 47 -9.26 -0.25 -0.52
C GLU A 47 -8.94 -1.13 0.70
N ALA A 48 -8.93 -2.46 0.55
CA ALA A 48 -8.49 -3.36 1.61
C ALA A 48 -7.00 -3.15 1.92
N ALA A 49 -6.16 -2.98 0.89
CA ALA A 49 -4.74 -2.67 1.05
C ALA A 49 -4.52 -1.32 1.76
N LYS A 50 -5.26 -0.26 1.39
CA LYS A 50 -5.18 1.05 2.05
C LYS A 50 -5.56 0.98 3.54
N ARG A 51 -6.65 0.28 3.86
CA ARG A 51 -7.07 0.06 5.25
C ARG A 51 -6.03 -0.72 6.05
N ALA A 52 -5.46 -1.77 5.46
CA ALA A 52 -4.40 -2.55 6.09
C ALA A 52 -3.13 -1.73 6.32
N LEU A 53 -2.74 -0.87 5.36
CA LEU A 53 -1.62 0.05 5.53
C LEU A 53 -1.88 1.01 6.69
N HIS A 54 -3.06 1.64 6.75
CA HIS A 54 -3.42 2.55 7.84
C HIS A 54 -3.44 1.85 9.20
N ALA A 55 -4.05 0.66 9.30
CA ALA A 55 -4.05 -0.12 10.54
C ALA A 55 -2.64 -0.50 11.00
N ALA A 56 -1.73 -0.74 10.05
CA ALA A 56 -0.34 -1.07 10.33
C ALA A 56 0.52 0.12 10.79
N LEU A 57 0.06 1.36 10.63
CA LEU A 57 0.69 2.55 11.20
C LEU A 57 0.43 2.69 12.71
N GLY A 58 -0.57 1.99 13.23
CA GLY A 58 -0.91 1.97 14.65
C GLY A 58 -2.09 2.88 15.04
N PRO A 59 -2.59 2.73 16.27
CA PRO A 59 -3.74 3.49 16.76
C PRO A 59 -3.40 4.98 16.87
N GLY A 60 -4.28 5.85 16.36
CA GLY A 60 -4.09 7.30 16.37
C GLY A 60 -3.23 7.84 15.21
N ALA A 61 -2.70 6.97 14.34
CA ALA A 61 -2.06 7.42 13.11
C ALA A 61 -3.09 8.14 12.22
N GLU A 62 -2.71 9.32 11.73
CA GLU A 62 -3.52 10.02 10.74
C GLU A 62 -3.63 9.18 9.45
N ARG A 63 -4.76 9.31 8.77
CA ARG A 63 -5.00 8.57 7.53
C ARG A 63 -4.07 9.12 6.45
N PRO A 64 -3.17 8.30 5.88
CA PRO A 64 -2.23 8.78 4.86
C PRO A 64 -2.94 9.08 3.54
N ASP A 65 -2.39 10.04 2.80
CA ASP A 65 -2.76 10.31 1.42
C ASP A 65 -2.11 9.28 0.50
N PHE A 66 -2.93 8.62 -0.33
CA PHE A 66 -2.45 7.63 -1.29
C PHE A 66 -2.37 8.28 -2.66
N ARG A 67 -1.16 8.40 -3.21
CA ARG A 67 -0.92 8.92 -4.56
C ARG A 67 -0.38 7.83 -5.47
N GLU A 68 -0.99 7.69 -6.63
CA GLU A 68 -0.52 6.78 -7.67
C GLU A 68 0.75 7.33 -8.32
N HIS A 69 1.72 6.45 -8.56
CA HIS A 69 3.03 6.76 -9.15
C HIS A 69 3.41 5.73 -10.21
#